data_AF-A0A3C0HAA8-F1
#
_entry.id   AF-A0A3C0HAA8-F1
#
_cell.length_a   1.000
_cell.length_b   1.000
_cell.length_c   1.000
_cell.angle_alpha   90.00
_cell.angle_beta   90.00
_cell.angle_gamma   90.00
#
_symmetry.space_group_name_H-M   'P 1'
#
loop_
_entity.id
_entity.type
_entity.pdbx_description
1 polymer ?
#
loop_
_entity_poly.entity_id
_entity_poly.type
_entity_poly.pdbx_seq_one_letter_code
_entity_poly.pdbx_strand_id
1 'polypeptide(L)'
;MLKSILTLGMICIQITLMTAAGRNFHTVKAMSGDGVYSLLRRYHLSSYSCNIDRFYEINKLDKKASLLTGKKYKLPVEIYSYNGTSIRSTINLDDWETAVQIQQYNEAIFKLGVRKTHYRESRILWVPYHLLECKAS
;
A
#
# COMPACT_ATOMS: atom_id res chain seq x y z
N MET A 1 -3.03 50.15 48.35
CA MET A 1 -3.88 48.99 47.99
C MET A 1 -4.85 49.42 46.90
N LEU A 2 -4.64 49.02 45.63
CA LEU A 2 -5.73 48.70 44.71
C LEU A 2 -5.20 48.00 43.45
N LYS A 3 -5.84 46.86 43.20
CA LYS A 3 -5.94 45.98 42.03
C LYS A 3 -5.53 46.56 40.66
N SER A 4 -4.80 45.75 39.88
CA SER A 4 -5.30 45.10 38.66
C SER A 4 -4.13 44.85 37.69
N ILE A 5 -3.65 43.61 37.59
CA ILE A 5 -2.75 43.19 36.50
C ILE A 5 -3.55 42.23 35.63
N LEU A 6 -3.93 42.73 34.46
CA LEU A 6 -4.49 41.97 33.34
C LEU A 6 -3.52 40.83 33.00
N THR A 7 -3.90 39.58 33.27
CA THR A 7 -3.28 38.42 32.64
C THR A 7 -3.81 38.32 31.21
N LEU A 8 -3.06 38.89 30.27
CA LEU A 8 -3.28 38.71 28.84
C LEU A 8 -2.86 37.27 28.48
N GLY A 9 -3.86 36.38 28.38
CA GLY A 9 -3.65 34.98 28.02
C GLY A 9 -3.12 34.85 26.59
N MET A 10 -1.84 34.51 26.47
CA MET A 10 -1.21 34.12 25.22
C MET A 10 -1.55 32.65 24.95
N ILE A 11 -2.71 32.41 24.34
CA ILE A 11 -3.08 31.10 23.80
C ILE A 11 -2.23 30.89 22.53
N CYS A 12 -1.08 30.22 22.68
CA CYS A 12 -0.37 29.65 21.54
C CYS A 12 -1.17 28.46 21.00
N ILE A 13 -2.01 28.71 19.99
CA ILE A 13 -2.61 27.66 19.17
C ILE A 13 -1.46 27.01 18.39
N GLN A 14 -0.96 25.88 18.89
CA GLN A 14 -0.08 25.02 18.11
C GLN A 14 -0.94 24.30 17.06
N ILE A 15 -0.97 24.85 15.85
CA ILE A 15 -1.56 24.18 14.69
C ILE A 15 -0.57 23.08 14.29
N THR A 16 -0.79 21.87 14.79
CA THR A 16 -0.08 20.68 14.31
C THR A 16 -0.54 20.41 12.88
N LEU A 17 0.33 20.64 11.89
CA LEU A 17 0.07 20.18 10.52
C LEU A 17 0.04 18.65 10.52
N MET A 18 -1.16 18.07 10.55
CA MET A 18 -1.36 16.68 10.16
C MET A 18 -1.09 16.58 8.65
N THR A 19 0.13 16.25 8.28
CA THR A 19 0.41 15.79 6.92
C THR A 19 -0.35 14.50 6.70
N ALA A 20 -1.30 14.49 5.76
CA ALA A 20 -1.95 13.25 5.34
C ALA A 20 -0.88 12.29 4.80
N ALA A 21 -0.56 11.23 5.54
CA ALA A 21 0.34 10.20 5.08
C ALA A 21 -0.31 9.50 3.87
N GLY A 22 0.13 9.84 2.66
CA GLY A 22 -0.34 9.17 1.45
C GLY A 22 0.02 7.68 1.47
N ARG A 23 -0.85 6.83 0.91
CA ARG A 23 -0.57 5.39 0.82
C ARG A 23 0.65 5.14 -0.08
N ASN A 24 1.57 4.31 0.39
CA ASN A 24 2.77 3.92 -0.34
C ASN A 24 2.50 2.64 -1.15
N PHE A 25 2.79 2.65 -2.46
CA PHE A 25 2.54 1.52 -3.34
C PHE A 25 3.83 0.95 -3.91
N HIS A 26 3.87 -0.38 -4.09
CA HIS A 26 4.96 -1.02 -4.83
C HIS A 26 4.98 -0.51 -6.27
N THR A 27 6.16 -0.18 -6.82
CA THR A 27 6.30 0.38 -8.17
C THR A 27 7.23 -0.48 -9.01
N VAL A 28 6.81 -0.77 -10.24
CA VAL A 28 7.52 -1.68 -11.16
C VAL A 28 7.60 -1.09 -12.55
N LYS A 29 8.65 -1.43 -13.30
CA LYS A 29 8.73 -1.07 -14.72
C LYS A 29 7.90 -2.05 -15.56
N ALA A 30 7.13 -1.55 -16.51
CA ALA A 30 6.50 -2.37 -17.53
C ALA A 30 7.58 -2.94 -18.48
N MET A 31 7.46 -4.22 -18.81
CA MET A 31 8.34 -4.92 -19.75
C MET A 31 7.77 -4.87 -21.17
N SER A 32 8.58 -5.21 -22.17
CA SER A 32 8.08 -5.36 -23.55
C SER A 32 6.98 -6.42 -23.59
N GLY A 33 5.85 -6.09 -24.22
CA GLY A 33 4.67 -6.96 -24.26
C GLY A 33 3.79 -6.92 -23.00
N ASP A 34 4.11 -6.10 -21.99
CA ASP A 34 3.23 -5.95 -20.84
C ASP A 34 1.95 -5.18 -21.21
N GLY A 35 0.80 -5.83 -21.02
CA GLY A 35 -0.46 -5.16 -20.69
C GLY A 35 -0.70 -5.17 -19.18
N VAL A 36 -1.79 -4.54 -18.72
CA VAL A 36 -2.13 -4.52 -17.27
C VAL A 36 -2.24 -5.93 -16.70
N TYR A 37 -2.94 -6.83 -17.40
CA TYR A 37 -3.13 -8.22 -16.94
C TYR A 37 -1.83 -9.01 -16.88
N SER A 38 -0.96 -8.92 -17.88
CA SER A 38 0.31 -9.65 -17.86
C SER A 38 1.25 -9.13 -16.79
N LEU A 39 1.30 -7.81 -16.60
CA LEU A 39 2.08 -7.19 -15.55
C LEU A 39 1.59 -7.65 -14.18
N LEU A 40 0.28 -7.57 -13.90
CA LEU A 40 -0.29 -8.00 -12.62
C LEU A 40 -0.17 -9.51 -12.37
N ARG A 41 -0.17 -10.33 -13.43
CA ARG A 41 0.06 -11.77 -13.32
C ARG A 41 1.46 -12.10 -12.78
N ARG A 42 2.50 -11.35 -13.18
CA ARG A 42 3.88 -11.52 -12.64
C ARG A 42 3.96 -11.33 -11.12
N TYR A 43 2.98 -10.65 -10.53
CA TYR A 43 2.88 -10.36 -9.10
C TYR A 43 1.73 -11.08 -8.41
N HIS A 44 1.06 -12.01 -9.08
CA HIS A 44 -0.08 -12.79 -8.56
C HIS A 44 -1.29 -11.93 -8.16
N LEU A 45 -1.54 -10.86 -8.92
CA LEU A 45 -2.63 -9.90 -8.63
C LEU A 45 -3.78 -9.98 -9.64
N SER A 46 -3.59 -10.64 -10.79
CA SER A 46 -4.54 -10.60 -11.90
C SER A 46 -5.81 -11.42 -11.69
N SER A 47 -5.87 -12.31 -10.68
CA SER A 47 -7.02 -13.19 -10.43
C SER A 47 -8.23 -12.47 -9.84
N TYR A 48 -8.05 -11.25 -9.33
CA TYR A 48 -9.11 -10.45 -8.71
C TYR A 48 -9.31 -9.16 -9.52
N SER A 49 -10.51 -8.97 -10.07
CA SER A 49 -10.87 -7.81 -10.90
C SER A 49 -10.63 -6.48 -10.17
N CYS A 50 -10.89 -6.42 -8.86
CA CYS A 50 -10.66 -5.24 -8.04
C CYS A 50 -9.18 -4.78 -8.02
N ASN A 51 -8.20 -5.69 -8.19
CA ASN A 51 -6.80 -5.29 -8.37
C ASN A 51 -6.58 -4.61 -9.73
N ILE A 52 -7.26 -5.09 -10.78
CA ILE A 52 -7.17 -4.50 -12.13
C ILE A 52 -7.73 -3.08 -12.10
N ASP A 53 -8.92 -2.90 -11.53
CA ASP A 53 -9.57 -1.59 -11.40
C ASP A 53 -8.71 -0.64 -10.56
N ARG A 54 -8.20 -1.12 -9.41
CA ARG A 54 -7.31 -0.34 -8.56
C ARG A 54 -6.03 0.07 -9.27
N PHE A 55 -5.46 -0.80 -10.12
CA PHE A 55 -4.28 -0.46 -10.92
C PHE A 55 -4.55 0.73 -11.85
N TYR A 56 -5.69 0.74 -12.55
CA TYR A 56 -6.06 1.88 -13.40
C TYR A 56 -6.23 3.16 -12.58
N GLU A 57 -6.91 3.08 -11.44
CA GLU A 57 -7.17 4.21 -10.55
C GLU A 57 -5.87 4.85 -10.02
N ILE A 58 -5.00 4.06 -9.38
CA ILE A 58 -3.79 4.58 -8.72
C ILE A 58 -2.74 5.11 -9.71
N ASN A 59 -2.81 4.67 -10.96
CA ASN A 59 -1.94 5.15 -12.04
C ASN A 59 -2.59 6.23 -12.90
N LYS A 60 -3.86 6.61 -12.63
CA LYS A 60 -4.65 7.58 -13.39
C LYS A 60 -4.68 7.22 -14.89
N LEU A 61 -4.97 5.96 -15.18
CA LEU A 61 -5.02 5.41 -16.53
C LEU A 61 -6.46 5.18 -16.96
N ASP A 62 -6.75 5.45 -18.24
CA ASP A 62 -7.96 4.97 -18.89
C ASP A 62 -7.89 3.44 -19.08
N LYS A 63 -9.04 2.75 -19.04
CA LYS A 63 -9.11 1.28 -19.18
C LYS A 63 -8.65 0.78 -20.56
N LYS A 64 -8.58 1.65 -21.56
CA LYS A 64 -8.08 1.36 -22.91
C LYS A 64 -6.60 1.74 -23.09
N ALA A 65 -5.97 2.33 -22.08
CA ALA A 65 -4.59 2.78 -22.17
C ALA A 65 -3.62 1.58 -22.21
N SER A 66 -2.69 1.62 -23.16
CA SER A 66 -1.56 0.69 -23.20
C SER A 66 -0.49 1.10 -22.19
N LEU A 67 0.24 0.10 -21.66
CA LEU A 67 1.43 0.37 -20.84
C LEU A 67 2.61 0.73 -21.74
N LEU A 68 3.37 1.73 -21.31
CA LEU A 68 4.59 2.16 -21.99
C LEU A 68 5.76 1.34 -21.45
N THR A 69 6.47 0.65 -22.34
CA THR A 69 7.65 -0.15 -21.95
C THR A 69 8.67 0.72 -21.23
N GLY A 70 9.22 0.23 -20.12
CA GLY A 70 10.18 0.94 -19.28
C GLY A 70 9.59 1.97 -18.32
N LYS A 71 8.34 2.41 -18.53
CA LYS A 71 7.64 3.31 -17.59
C LYS A 71 7.33 2.59 -16.29
N LYS A 72 7.44 3.33 -15.18
CA LYS A 72 7.09 2.86 -13.84
C LYS A 72 5.60 2.99 -13.60
N TYR A 73 5.00 1.94 -13.07
CA TYR A 73 3.61 1.88 -12.66
C TYR A 73 3.50 1.38 -11.22
N LYS A 74 2.55 1.94 -10.47
CA LYS A 74 2.18 1.48 -9.14
C LYS A 74 1.36 0.20 -9.26
N LEU A 75 1.66 -0.80 -8.44
CA LEU A 75 0.83 -1.98 -8.27
C LEU A 75 -0.24 -1.71 -7.21
N PRO A 76 -1.38 -2.42 -7.25
CA PRO A 76 -2.37 -2.46 -6.15
C PRO A 76 -1.81 -3.30 -4.98
N VAL A 77 -0.64 -2.91 -4.48
CA VAL A 77 0.11 -3.51 -3.39
C VAL A 77 0.63 -2.38 -2.53
N GLU A 78 0.08 -2.25 -1.34
CA GLU A 78 0.49 -1.26 -0.37
C GLU A 78 1.73 -1.73 0.40
N ILE A 79 2.60 -0.79 0.75
CA ILE A 79 3.86 -1.04 1.44
C ILE A 79 3.73 -0.59 2.89
N TYR A 80 3.86 -1.56 3.80
CA TYR A 80 3.86 -1.32 5.23
C TYR A 80 5.24 -1.60 5.82
N SER A 81 5.63 -0.79 6.81
CA SER A 81 6.79 -1.06 7.66
C SER A 81 6.43 -2.13 8.67
N TYR A 82 6.89 -3.37 8.46
CA TYR A 82 6.60 -4.49 9.34
C TYR A 82 7.18 -4.26 10.73
N ASN A 83 6.31 -4.22 11.74
CA ASN A 83 6.70 -3.87 13.10
C ASN A 83 7.53 -4.96 13.81
N GLY A 84 7.57 -6.18 13.27
CA GLY A 84 8.31 -7.31 13.86
C GLY A 84 7.50 -8.17 14.81
N THR A 85 6.25 -7.80 15.08
CA THR A 85 5.36 -8.51 16.00
C THR A 85 4.38 -9.36 15.23
N SER A 86 3.47 -8.75 14.47
CA SER A 86 2.46 -9.48 13.70
C SER A 86 1.97 -8.64 12.53
N ILE A 87 1.42 -9.31 11.51
CA ILE A 87 0.80 -8.62 10.37
C ILE A 87 -0.40 -7.80 10.85
N ARG A 88 -1.27 -8.38 11.69
CA ARG A 88 -2.43 -7.70 12.29
C ARG A 88 -2.05 -6.35 12.94
N SER A 89 -1.03 -6.36 13.80
CA SER A 89 -0.55 -5.13 14.47
C SER A 89 0.24 -4.20 13.54
N THR A 90 0.80 -4.70 12.44
CA THR A 90 1.48 -3.88 11.43
C THR A 90 0.49 -3.05 10.61
N ILE A 91 -0.65 -3.64 10.26
CA ILE A 91 -1.66 -2.99 9.39
C ILE A 91 -2.87 -2.47 10.17
N ASN A 92 -2.86 -2.59 11.50
CA ASN A 92 -3.97 -2.24 12.39
C ASN A 92 -5.31 -2.88 11.99
N LEU A 93 -5.27 -4.18 11.68
CA LEU A 93 -6.44 -4.99 11.31
C LEU A 93 -6.49 -6.23 12.20
N ASP A 94 -7.60 -6.42 12.92
CA ASP A 94 -7.80 -7.59 13.77
C ASP A 94 -8.54 -8.73 13.06
N ASP A 95 -8.13 -9.04 11.83
CA ASP A 95 -8.62 -10.20 11.09
C ASP A 95 -7.50 -11.22 10.88
N TRP A 96 -7.66 -12.40 11.48
CA TRP A 96 -6.63 -13.43 11.45
C TRP A 96 -6.47 -14.03 10.05
N GLU A 97 -7.58 -14.29 9.36
CA GLU A 97 -7.59 -14.92 8.05
C GLU A 97 -6.90 -14.03 7.01
N THR A 98 -7.24 -12.74 6.97
CA THR A 98 -6.55 -11.75 6.13
C THR A 98 -5.05 -11.70 6.44
N ALA A 99 -4.66 -11.72 7.72
CA ALA A 99 -3.24 -11.71 8.09
C ALA A 99 -2.50 -12.95 7.59
N VAL A 100 -3.14 -14.14 7.63
CA VAL A 100 -2.59 -15.38 7.06
C VAL A 100 -2.47 -15.27 5.55
N GLN A 101 -3.48 -14.77 4.84
CA GLN A 101 -3.43 -14.61 3.38
C GLN A 101 -2.35 -13.60 2.95
N ILE A 102 -2.15 -12.51 3.70
CA ILE A 102 -1.04 -11.58 3.49
C ILE A 102 0.31 -12.28 3.70
N GLN A 103 0.45 -13.10 4.75
CA GLN A 103 1.67 -13.87 4.97
C GLN A 103 1.96 -14.79 3.78
N GLN A 104 0.98 -15.60 3.39
CA GLN A 104 1.07 -16.54 2.27
C GLN A 104 1.44 -15.83 0.97
N TYR A 105 0.84 -14.67 0.69
CA TYR A 105 1.21 -13.85 -0.46
C TYR A 105 2.70 -13.49 -0.42
N ASN A 106 3.18 -12.90 0.68
CA ASN A 106 4.57 -12.44 0.82
C ASN A 106 5.59 -13.58 0.70
N GLU A 107 5.27 -14.75 1.26
CA GLU A 107 6.11 -15.96 1.17
C GLU A 107 6.12 -16.53 -0.25
N ALA A 108 4.97 -16.59 -0.93
CA ALA A 108 4.87 -17.08 -2.30
C ALA A 108 5.67 -16.22 -3.28
N ILE A 109 5.51 -14.89 -3.25
CA ILE A 109 6.26 -14.00 -4.16
C ILE A 109 7.76 -13.97 -3.86
N PHE A 110 8.16 -14.25 -2.62
CA PHE A 110 9.58 -14.43 -2.26
C PHE A 110 10.14 -15.73 -2.82
N LYS A 111 9.43 -16.85 -2.65
CA LYS A 111 9.81 -18.15 -3.20
C LYS A 111 9.94 -18.13 -4.73
N LEU A 112 9.13 -17.32 -5.40
CA LEU A 112 9.18 -17.11 -6.86
C LEU A 112 10.27 -16.12 -7.32
N GLY A 113 11.02 -15.51 -6.39
CA GLY A 113 12.07 -14.53 -6.69
C GLY A 113 11.56 -13.18 -7.19
N VAL A 114 10.24 -12.92 -7.13
CA VAL A 114 9.63 -11.63 -7.51
C VAL A 114 10.10 -10.50 -6.59
N ARG A 115 10.37 -10.83 -5.32
CA ARG A 115 11.10 -9.99 -4.37
C ARG A 115 12.32 -10.72 -3.85
N LYS A 116 13.37 -9.95 -3.54
CA LYS A 116 14.70 -10.48 -3.22
C LYS A 116 14.89 -10.90 -1.76
N THR A 117 14.09 -10.35 -0.85
CA THR A 117 14.25 -10.51 0.60
C THR A 117 12.94 -10.91 1.25
N HIS A 118 13.02 -11.68 2.33
CA HIS A 118 11.85 -11.99 3.13
C HIS A 118 11.31 -10.73 3.83
N TYR A 119 9.99 -10.64 4.04
CA TYR A 119 9.37 -9.42 4.62
C TYR A 119 9.81 -9.19 6.08
N ARG A 120 10.05 -10.26 6.83
CA ARG A 120 10.54 -10.19 8.22
C ARG A 120 11.97 -9.64 8.33
N GLU A 121 12.81 -9.91 7.33
CA GLU A 121 14.20 -9.42 7.26
C GLU A 121 14.24 -7.97 6.81
N SER A 122 13.60 -7.68 5.68
CA SER A 122 13.57 -6.33 5.08
C SER A 122 12.72 -5.32 5.86
N ARG A 123 11.86 -5.80 6.78
CA ARG A 123 10.80 -5.02 7.42
C ARG A 123 9.82 -4.37 6.43
N ILE A 124 9.70 -4.92 5.22
CA ILE A 124 8.80 -4.42 4.16
C ILE A 124 7.71 -5.45 3.89
N LEU A 125 6.51 -5.19 4.41
CA LEU A 125 5.34 -6.02 4.16
C LEU A 125 4.60 -5.50 2.92
N TRP A 126 4.30 -6.39 1.98
CA TRP A 126 3.47 -6.09 0.82
C TRP A 126 2.05 -6.56 1.08
N VAL A 127 1.08 -5.66 0.93
CA VAL A 127 -0.34 -5.96 1.19
C VAL A 127 -1.14 -5.72 -0.09
N PRO A 128 -1.53 -6.79 -0.80
CA PRO A 128 -2.40 -6.69 -1.96
C PRO A 128 -3.75 -6.05 -1.65
N TYR A 129 -4.21 -5.17 -2.54
CA TYR A 129 -5.47 -4.44 -2.38
C TYR A 129 -6.68 -5.36 -2.20
N HIS A 130 -6.75 -6.46 -2.96
CA HIS A 130 -7.87 -7.41 -2.87
C HIS A 130 -8.05 -8.05 -1.49
N LEU A 131 -7.02 -8.07 -0.63
CA LEU A 131 -7.09 -8.61 0.72
C LEU A 131 -7.65 -7.61 1.74
N LEU A 132 -7.83 -6.34 1.38
CA LEU A 132 -8.34 -5.31 2.29
C LEU A 132 -9.65 -4.69 1.80
N GLU A 133 -9.72 -4.34 0.52
CA GLU A 133 -10.71 -3.40 0.00
C GLU A 133 -11.42 -3.93 -1.26
N CYS A 134 -11.36 -5.24 -1.53
CA CYS A 134 -12.19 -5.84 -2.58
C CYS A 134 -13.65 -5.86 -2.10
N LYS A 135 -14.45 -4.88 -2.53
CA LYS A 135 -15.90 -5.00 -2.42
C LYS A 135 -16.33 -6.16 -3.31
N ALA A 136 -17.10 -7.10 -2.77
CA ALA A 136 -17.84 -8.04 -3.61
C ALA A 136 -18.71 -7.19 -4.55
N SER A 137 -18.40 -7.24 -5.84
CA SER A 137 -19.19 -6.63 -6.92
C SER A 137 -20.43 -7.45 -7.20
#